data_AF-A0A3C0DL07-F1
#
_entry.id   AF-A0A3C0DL07-F1
#
_cell.length_a   1.000
_cell.length_b   1.000
_cell.length_c   1.000
_cell.angle_alpha   90.00
_cell.angle_beta   90.00
_cell.angle_gamma   90.00
#
_symmetry.space_group_name_H-M   'P 1'
#
loop_
_entity.id
_entity.type
_entity.pdbx_description
1 polymer ?
#
loop_
_entity_poly.entity_id
_entity_poly.type
_entity_poly.pdbx_seq_one_letter_code
_entity_poly.pdbx_strand_id
1 'polypeptide(L)'
;EMFRDISPIQDFTGNLVLEFIDYSLGKPKYEVDECKERDVTYAAPLRVRVRLINKETGEVKEQEVFMGDFPLMTEKGTFIINGAERVIVSQLVRSPGVYFNSSLDTSGKSLFTASVIPNRGAWLEFEFDANDVLYVRVDRTRKNPATVLVRALGYASNNQIIEALGDSDALRNTLERDNTTNEDEALIEIYKRLRPGEPPTPESARQLFETLFFDPKRYDL
;
A
#
# COMPACT_ATOMS: atom_id res chain seq x y z
N GLU A 1 -7.95 15.20 -5.13
CA GLU A 1 -7.59 13.82 -5.56
C GLU A 1 -7.70 12.86 -4.40
N MET A 2 -6.84 12.96 -3.37
CA MET A 2 -6.86 12.11 -2.18
C MET A 2 -8.25 11.82 -1.58
N PHE A 3 -9.08 12.85 -1.33
CA PHE A 3 -10.44 12.65 -0.80
C PHE A 3 -11.37 11.86 -1.74
N ARG A 4 -11.18 11.97 -3.07
CA ARG A 4 -11.95 11.18 -4.04
C ARG A 4 -11.51 9.71 -4.01
N ASP A 5 -10.22 9.46 -3.82
CA ASP A 5 -9.67 8.10 -3.85
C ASP A 5 -10.14 7.27 -2.66
N ILE A 6 -10.18 7.88 -1.47
CA ILE A 6 -10.65 7.19 -0.25
C ILE A 6 -12.18 7.15 -0.15
N SER A 7 -12.90 7.96 -0.93
CA SER A 7 -14.36 8.07 -0.88
C SER A 7 -15.05 7.11 -1.87
N PRO A 8 -16.21 6.54 -1.53
CA PRO A 8 -16.78 6.49 -0.19
C PRO A 8 -16.06 5.47 0.70
N ILE A 9 -16.11 5.71 2.01
CA ILE A 9 -15.76 4.71 3.04
C ILE A 9 -17.07 4.01 3.45
N GLN A 10 -17.04 2.68 3.53
CA GLN A 10 -18.21 1.88 3.90
C GLN A 10 -17.90 1.01 5.12
N ASP A 11 -18.90 0.75 5.95
CA ASP A 11 -18.81 -0.26 7.01
C ASP A 11 -18.89 -1.69 6.44
N PHE A 12 -18.69 -2.70 7.30
CA PHE A 12 -18.62 -4.09 6.85
C PHE A 12 -19.93 -4.62 6.24
N THR A 13 -21.08 -4.04 6.62
CA THR A 13 -22.40 -4.38 6.09
C THR A 13 -22.73 -3.58 4.83
N GLY A 14 -22.01 -2.49 4.57
CA GLY A 14 -22.30 -1.54 3.48
C GLY A 14 -23.50 -0.62 3.76
N ASN A 15 -24.01 -0.61 4.99
CA ASN A 15 -25.18 0.16 5.41
C ASN A 15 -24.83 1.60 5.78
N LEU A 16 -23.63 1.84 6.32
CA LEU A 16 -23.11 3.17 6.59
C LEU A 16 -22.10 3.56 5.52
N VAL A 17 -22.35 4.69 4.86
CA VAL A 17 -21.49 5.22 3.80
C VAL A 17 -21.06 6.64 4.17
N LEU A 18 -19.75 6.86 4.27
CA LEU A 18 -19.15 8.16 4.51
C LEU A 18 -18.52 8.69 3.20
N GLU A 19 -18.99 9.85 2.75
CA GLU A 19 -18.50 10.55 1.56
C GLU A 19 -17.77 11.83 1.94
N PHE A 20 -16.72 12.14 1.19
CA PHE A 20 -16.00 13.42 1.28
C PHE A 20 -16.45 14.33 0.13
N ILE A 21 -17.18 15.40 0.44
CA ILE A 21 -17.81 16.26 -0.57
C ILE A 21 -16.83 17.34 -1.04
N ASP A 22 -16.37 18.17 -0.09
CA ASP A 22 -15.43 19.26 -0.36
C ASP A 22 -14.51 19.52 0.84
N TYR A 23 -13.57 20.41 0.63
CA TYR A 23 -12.71 20.91 1.69
C TYR A 23 -12.57 22.43 1.56
N SER A 24 -12.35 23.07 2.70
CA SER A 24 -12.05 24.48 2.81
C SER A 24 -10.79 24.66 3.66
N LEU A 25 -9.96 25.62 3.26
CA LEU A 25 -8.81 26.04 4.04
C LEU A 25 -9.13 27.42 4.62
N GLY A 26 -9.05 27.54 5.94
CA GLY A 26 -9.28 28.81 6.61
C GLY A 26 -8.12 29.80 6.41
N LYS A 27 -8.14 30.87 7.20
CA LYS A 27 -7.03 31.82 7.24
C LYS A 27 -5.97 31.37 8.26
N PRO A 28 -4.69 31.64 8.01
CA PRO A 28 -3.66 31.46 9.02
C PRO A 28 -4.00 32.26 10.27
N LYS A 29 -3.69 31.69 11.44
CA LYS A 29 -3.94 32.37 12.72
C LYS A 29 -2.99 33.56 12.93
N TYR A 30 -1.78 33.47 12.40
CA TYR A 30 -0.68 34.41 12.57
C TYR A 30 0.03 34.60 11.24
N GLU A 31 0.66 35.76 11.07
CA GLU A 31 1.55 36.02 9.94
C GLU A 31 2.90 35.31 10.11
N VAL A 32 3.66 35.19 9.03
CA VAL A 32 4.94 34.45 9.00
C VAL A 32 5.94 34.95 10.06
N ASP A 33 6.08 36.27 10.22
CA ASP A 33 7.04 36.85 11.18
C ASP A 33 6.57 36.64 12.62
N GLU A 34 5.26 36.74 12.89
CA GLU A 34 4.70 36.44 14.20
C GLU A 34 4.87 34.95 14.55
N CYS A 35 4.76 34.04 13.57
CA CYS A 35 5.03 32.62 13.79
C CYS A 35 6.47 32.37 14.26
N LYS A 36 7.44 33.12 13.72
CA LYS A 36 8.86 33.02 14.10
C LYS A 36 9.12 33.56 15.50
N GLU A 37 8.53 34.71 15.84
CA GLU A 37 8.71 35.33 17.16
C GLU A 37 8.08 34.52 18.30
N ARG A 38 7.01 33.79 18.01
CA ARG A 38 6.21 33.05 19.01
C ARG A 38 6.51 31.55 19.06
N ASP A 39 7.48 31.06 18.29
CA ASP A 39 7.80 29.63 18.15
C ASP A 39 6.59 28.76 17.76
N VAL A 40 5.72 29.26 16.87
CA VAL A 40 4.53 28.54 16.39
C VAL A 40 4.62 28.19 14.90
N THR A 41 3.74 27.30 14.44
CA THR A 41 3.69 26.86 13.04
C THR A 41 2.80 27.79 12.21
N TYR A 42 3.26 28.17 11.02
CA TYR A 42 2.44 28.91 10.03
C TYR A 42 1.51 27.93 9.33
N ALA A 43 0.25 27.90 9.77
CA ALA A 43 -0.76 26.96 9.31
C ALA A 43 -2.14 27.59 9.29
N ALA A 44 -3.03 27.02 8.48
CA ALA A 44 -4.44 27.37 8.42
C ALA A 44 -5.33 26.15 8.72
N PRO A 45 -6.50 26.34 9.34
CA PRO A 45 -7.38 25.24 9.69
C PRO A 45 -7.97 24.61 8.43
N LEU A 46 -7.75 23.31 8.24
CA LEU A 46 -8.37 22.52 7.18
C LEU A 46 -9.70 21.97 7.70
N ARG A 47 -10.78 22.29 7.00
CA ARG A 47 -12.11 21.72 7.24
C ARG A 47 -12.59 20.95 6.03
N VAL A 48 -13.33 19.88 6.27
CA VAL A 48 -13.81 18.98 5.23
C VAL A 48 -15.29 18.73 5.44
N ARG A 49 -16.09 18.93 4.40
CA ARG A 49 -17.52 18.62 4.43
C ARG A 49 -17.68 17.14 4.12
N VAL A 50 -18.17 16.40 5.11
CA VAL A 50 -18.44 14.98 5.01
C VAL A 50 -19.95 14.72 5.00
N ARG A 51 -20.36 13.65 4.33
CA ARG A 51 -21.74 13.17 4.33
C ARG A 51 -21.78 11.73 4.81
N LEU A 52 -22.52 11.48 5.88
CA LEU A 52 -22.83 10.13 6.35
C LEU A 52 -24.23 9.75 5.86
N ILE A 53 -24.32 8.65 5.12
CA ILE A 53 -25.57 8.08 4.61
C ILE A 53 -25.79 6.75 5.35
N ASN A 54 -26.92 6.63 6.04
CA ASN A 54 -27.39 5.37 6.59
C ASN A 54 -28.46 4.79 5.66
N LYS A 55 -28.12 3.71 4.95
CA LYS A 55 -29.00 3.08 3.96
C LYS A 55 -30.19 2.35 4.58
N GLU A 56 -30.10 1.89 5.83
CA GLU A 56 -31.20 1.20 6.51
C GLU A 56 -32.33 2.17 6.87
N THR A 57 -31.96 3.36 7.35
CA THR A 57 -32.93 4.39 7.76
C THR A 57 -33.25 5.40 6.67
N GLY A 58 -32.41 5.50 5.63
CA GLY A 58 -32.44 6.56 4.63
C GLY A 58 -31.94 7.91 5.14
N GLU A 59 -31.40 7.97 6.36
CA GLU A 59 -30.92 9.21 6.97
C GLU A 59 -29.63 9.68 6.31
N VAL A 60 -29.57 10.97 5.96
CA VAL A 60 -28.38 11.63 5.40
C VAL A 60 -27.98 12.78 6.33
N LYS A 61 -26.76 12.73 6.84
CA LYS A 61 -26.17 13.78 7.69
C LYS A 61 -24.96 14.38 7.01
N GLU A 62 -25.01 15.68 6.76
CA GLU A 62 -23.84 16.45 6.32
C GLU A 62 -23.27 17.25 7.48
N GLN A 63 -21.96 17.22 7.64
CA GLN A 63 -21.25 17.96 8.67
C GLN A 63 -19.91 18.45 8.16
N GLU A 64 -19.50 19.62 8.63
CA GLU A 64 -18.15 20.12 8.45
C GLU A 64 -17.26 19.67 9.62
N VAL A 65 -16.19 18.95 9.30
CA VAL A 65 -15.26 18.36 10.27
C VAL A 65 -13.92 19.08 10.17
N PHE A 66 -13.37 19.45 11.33
CA PHE A 66 -12.01 19.99 11.41
C PHE A 66 -11.00 18.84 11.32
N MET A 67 -10.14 18.90 10.31
CA MET A 67 -9.13 17.86 10.04
C MET A 67 -7.78 18.16 10.69
N GLY A 68 -7.59 19.38 11.19
CA GLY A 68 -6.33 19.86 11.75
C GLY A 68 -5.83 21.14 11.10
N ASP A 69 -4.76 21.69 11.66
CA ASP A 69 -4.06 22.84 11.08
C ASP A 69 -3.09 22.37 10.00
N PHE A 70 -3.25 22.87 8.79
CA PHE A 70 -2.45 22.50 7.62
C PHE A 70 -1.32 23.53 7.41
N PRO A 71 -0.04 23.13 7.49
CA PRO A 71 1.08 24.03 7.26
C PRO A 71 1.05 24.64 5.87
N LEU A 72 1.30 25.95 5.79
CA LEU A 72 1.27 26.68 4.53
C LEU A 72 2.67 27.04 4.06
N MET A 73 2.82 27.02 2.74
CA MET A 73 4.03 27.48 2.08
C MET A 73 4.05 29.02 2.08
N THR A 74 5.20 29.59 2.44
CA THR A 74 5.44 31.04 2.35
C THR A 74 5.69 31.44 0.89
N GLU A 75 5.70 32.74 0.60
CA GLU A 75 6.07 33.27 -0.72
C GLU A 75 7.50 32.87 -1.17
N LYS A 76 8.37 32.52 -0.21
CA LYS A 76 9.75 32.07 -0.47
C LYS A 76 9.85 30.58 -0.82
N GLY A 77 8.74 29.84 -0.79
CA GLY A 77 8.74 28.39 -0.96
C GLY A 77 9.19 27.62 0.30
N THR A 78 9.14 28.26 1.47
CA THR A 78 9.54 27.68 2.76
C THR A 78 8.32 27.39 3.64
N PHE A 79 8.52 26.72 4.78
CA PHE A 79 7.50 26.46 5.79
C PHE A 79 8.01 26.92 7.15
N ILE A 80 7.15 27.49 7.99
CA ILE A 80 7.49 27.80 9.39
C ILE A 80 6.89 26.71 10.28
N ILE A 81 7.76 25.90 10.90
CA ILE A 81 7.35 24.81 11.81
C ILE A 81 7.95 25.10 13.19
N ASN A 82 7.07 25.41 14.15
CA ASN A 82 7.45 25.77 15.52
C ASN A 82 8.52 26.89 15.53
N GLY A 83 8.25 28.00 14.85
CA GLY A 83 9.17 29.15 14.71
C GLY A 83 10.31 28.96 13.73
N ALA A 84 10.73 27.73 13.44
CA ALA A 84 11.85 27.45 12.56
C ALA A 84 11.42 27.44 11.09
N GLU A 85 12.16 28.18 10.25
CA GLU A 85 11.98 28.16 8.81
C GLU A 85 12.65 26.92 8.20
N ARG A 86 11.90 26.17 7.39
CA ARG A 86 12.28 24.90 6.80
C ARG A 86 12.01 24.90 5.31
N VAL A 87 12.81 24.14 4.56
CA VAL A 87 12.63 23.91 3.14
C VAL A 87 12.35 22.44 2.92
N ILE A 88 11.34 22.13 2.11
CA ILE A 88 11.10 20.76 1.64
C ILE A 88 12.06 20.50 0.47
N VAL A 89 12.89 19.47 0.60
CA VAL A 89 13.81 19.06 -0.46
C VAL A 89 13.15 17.96 -1.29
N SER A 90 13.09 18.16 -2.60
CA SER A 90 12.62 17.14 -3.54
C SER A 90 13.53 15.92 -3.49
N GLN A 91 12.93 14.73 -3.36
CA GLN A 91 13.66 13.47 -3.39
C GLN A 91 13.57 12.84 -4.79
N LEU A 92 14.67 12.26 -5.24
CA LEU A 92 14.65 11.37 -6.40
C LEU A 92 14.32 9.96 -5.92
N VAL A 93 13.16 9.47 -6.33
CA VAL A 93 12.71 8.09 -6.10
C VAL A 93 12.66 7.34 -7.42
N ARG A 94 12.70 6.00 -7.36
CA ARG A 94 12.50 5.18 -8.56
C ARG A 94 11.12 5.45 -9.13
N SER A 95 11.03 5.62 -10.44
CA SER A 95 9.72 5.71 -11.10
C SER A 95 8.98 4.39 -10.95
N PRO A 96 7.64 4.40 -11.03
CA PRO A 96 6.90 3.17 -11.09
C PRO A 96 7.30 2.32 -12.30
N GLY A 97 7.23 1.00 -12.16
CA GLY A 97 7.61 0.06 -13.21
C GLY A 97 8.24 -1.23 -12.68
N VAL A 98 8.75 -2.03 -13.63
CA VAL A 98 9.41 -3.31 -13.35
C VAL A 98 10.91 -3.18 -13.59
N TYR A 99 11.69 -3.48 -12.56
CA TYR A 99 13.14 -3.40 -12.58
C TYR A 99 13.75 -4.79 -12.43
N PHE A 100 14.66 -5.16 -13.33
CA PHE A 100 15.43 -6.39 -13.24
C PHE A 100 16.86 -6.07 -12.82
N ASN A 101 17.47 -6.95 -12.03
CA ASN A 101 18.86 -6.82 -11.63
C ASN A 101 19.52 -8.20 -11.55
N SER A 102 20.86 -8.22 -11.64
CA SER A 102 21.67 -9.42 -11.43
C SER A 102 22.85 -9.10 -10.51
N SER A 103 23.12 -9.96 -9.54
CA SER A 103 24.30 -9.87 -8.67
C SER A 103 25.02 -11.22 -8.62
N LEU A 104 26.28 -11.20 -8.18
CA LEU A 104 27.03 -12.43 -7.90
C LEU A 104 26.90 -12.75 -6.41
N ASP A 105 26.51 -13.98 -6.09
CA ASP A 105 26.61 -14.51 -4.74
C ASP A 105 28.09 -14.80 -4.37
N THR A 106 28.34 -15.00 -3.08
CA THR A 106 29.62 -15.44 -2.51
C THR A 106 30.20 -16.70 -3.17
N SER A 107 29.34 -17.57 -3.71
CA SER A 107 29.72 -18.75 -4.49
C SER A 107 30.16 -18.46 -5.93
N GLY A 108 30.01 -17.22 -6.40
CA GLY A 108 30.23 -16.82 -7.79
C GLY A 108 29.03 -17.08 -8.72
N LYS A 109 27.91 -17.59 -8.20
CA LYS A 109 26.68 -17.80 -8.97
C LYS A 109 25.96 -16.47 -9.22
N SER A 110 25.44 -16.27 -10.44
CA SER A 110 24.56 -15.15 -10.73
C SER A 110 23.18 -15.36 -10.10
N LEU A 111 22.76 -14.41 -9.27
CA LEU A 111 21.41 -14.30 -8.72
C LEU A 111 20.67 -13.20 -9.45
N PHE A 112 19.40 -13.46 -9.78
CA PHE A 112 18.53 -12.50 -10.45
C PHE A 112 17.44 -12.03 -9.50
N THR A 113 17.09 -10.76 -9.60
CA THR A 113 16.00 -10.15 -8.84
C THR A 113 15.11 -9.34 -9.76
N ALA A 114 13.82 -9.26 -9.44
CA ALA A 114 12.89 -8.34 -10.08
C ALA A 114 12.11 -7.55 -9.03
N SER A 115 11.88 -6.26 -9.26
CA SER A 115 11.06 -5.41 -8.38
C SER A 115 9.95 -4.78 -9.20
N VAL A 116 8.69 -5.00 -8.80
CA VAL A 116 7.52 -4.29 -9.29
C VAL A 116 7.23 -3.17 -8.30
N ILE A 117 7.43 -1.94 -8.75
CA ILE A 117 7.24 -0.73 -7.96
C ILE A 117 5.99 -0.02 -8.51
N PRO A 118 4.87 0.00 -7.77
CA PRO A 118 3.70 0.77 -8.16
C PRO A 118 3.90 2.26 -7.86
N ASN A 119 3.12 3.11 -8.53
CA ASN A 119 2.93 4.51 -8.15
C ASN A 119 2.32 4.64 -6.75
N ARG A 120 1.35 3.78 -6.44
CA ARG A 120 0.73 3.66 -5.13
C ARG A 120 0.39 2.20 -4.84
N GLY A 121 0.75 1.70 -3.66
CA GLY A 121 0.39 0.35 -3.22
C GLY A 121 1.59 -0.49 -2.79
N ALA A 122 1.35 -1.78 -2.62
CA ALA A 122 2.33 -2.73 -2.13
C ALA A 122 3.40 -3.08 -3.17
N TRP A 123 4.66 -3.20 -2.75
CA TRP A 123 5.73 -3.64 -3.65
C TRP A 123 5.71 -5.17 -3.81
N LEU A 124 6.10 -5.65 -4.99
CA LEU A 124 6.44 -7.06 -5.20
C LEU A 124 7.92 -7.17 -5.54
N GLU A 125 8.66 -7.94 -4.75
CA GLU A 125 10.09 -8.14 -4.96
C GLU A 125 10.38 -9.63 -5.10
N PHE A 126 10.88 -10.03 -6.24
CA PHE A 126 11.26 -11.40 -6.58
C PHE A 126 12.78 -11.57 -6.50
N GLU A 127 13.24 -12.68 -5.94
CA GLU A 127 14.66 -13.02 -5.87
C GLU A 127 14.89 -14.52 -6.03
N PHE A 128 15.92 -14.88 -6.78
CA PHE A 128 16.48 -16.24 -6.74
C PHE A 128 17.50 -16.37 -5.61
N ASP A 129 17.51 -17.53 -4.95
CA ASP A 129 18.59 -17.91 -4.06
C ASP A 129 19.64 -18.80 -4.76
N ALA A 130 20.69 -19.19 -4.02
CA ALA A 130 21.77 -20.02 -4.56
C ALA A 130 21.31 -21.43 -5.01
N ASN A 131 20.13 -21.90 -4.58
CA ASN A 131 19.56 -23.20 -4.92
C ASN A 131 18.51 -23.12 -6.05
N ASP A 132 18.45 -22.00 -6.77
CA ASP A 132 17.46 -21.75 -7.83
C ASP A 132 16.01 -21.79 -7.33
N VAL A 133 15.79 -21.44 -6.06
CA VAL A 133 14.44 -21.25 -5.52
C VAL A 133 14.04 -19.79 -5.72
N LEU A 134 12.90 -19.58 -6.38
CA LEU A 134 12.33 -18.25 -6.58
C LEU A 134 11.47 -17.86 -5.38
N TYR A 135 11.82 -16.76 -4.75
CA TYR A 135 11.09 -16.16 -3.65
C TYR A 135 10.40 -14.87 -4.08
N VAL A 136 9.34 -14.51 -3.34
CA VAL A 136 8.65 -13.22 -3.43
C VAL A 136 8.52 -12.60 -2.04
N ARG A 137 8.72 -11.28 -1.94
CA ARG A 137 8.31 -10.44 -0.82
C ARG A 137 7.13 -9.58 -1.26
N VAL A 138 6.08 -9.57 -0.44
CA VAL A 138 4.94 -8.69 -0.63
C VAL A 138 5.05 -7.57 0.40
N ASP A 139 5.03 -6.32 -0.05
CA ASP A 139 5.10 -5.12 0.79
C ASP A 139 6.26 -5.14 1.80
N ARG A 140 7.46 -5.52 1.32
CA ARG A 140 8.70 -5.60 2.11
C ARG A 140 8.63 -6.53 3.34
N THR A 141 7.70 -7.48 3.33
CA THR A 141 7.59 -8.51 4.39
C THR A 141 8.58 -9.67 4.18
N ARG A 142 8.49 -10.70 5.03
CA ARG A 142 9.33 -11.91 4.91
C ARG A 142 9.03 -12.65 3.61
N LYS A 143 10.07 -13.26 3.05
CA LYS A 143 9.98 -14.00 1.78
C LYS A 143 9.06 -15.22 1.88
N ASN A 144 8.27 -15.44 0.83
CA ASN A 144 7.53 -16.67 0.53
C ASN A 144 8.06 -17.28 -0.78
N PRO A 145 7.99 -18.60 -0.99
CA PRO A 145 8.16 -19.17 -2.32
C PRO A 145 7.19 -18.48 -3.30
N ALA A 146 7.68 -18.12 -4.50
CA ALA A 146 6.87 -17.34 -5.44
C ALA A 146 5.59 -18.06 -5.88
N THR A 147 5.57 -19.40 -5.85
CA THR A 147 4.37 -20.19 -6.16
C THR A 147 3.24 -20.01 -5.15
N VAL A 148 3.51 -19.57 -3.91
CA VAL A 148 2.46 -19.16 -2.96
C VAL A 148 1.66 -17.99 -3.54
N LEU A 149 2.33 -16.98 -4.10
CA LEU A 149 1.63 -15.86 -4.75
C LEU A 149 0.85 -16.33 -5.99
N VAL A 150 1.45 -17.19 -6.81
CA VAL A 150 0.78 -17.74 -8.01
C VAL A 150 -0.47 -18.53 -7.63
N ARG A 151 -0.43 -19.31 -6.55
CA ARG A 151 -1.57 -20.05 -6.03
C ARG A 151 -2.66 -19.12 -5.50
N ALA A 152 -2.29 -18.05 -4.80
CA ALA A 152 -3.21 -17.01 -4.34
C ALA A 152 -3.88 -16.22 -5.48
N LEU A 153 -3.28 -16.21 -6.68
CA LEU A 153 -3.87 -15.64 -7.90
C LEU A 153 -4.86 -16.59 -8.61
N GLY A 154 -5.11 -17.78 -8.06
CA GLY A 154 -6.12 -18.73 -8.56
C GLY A 154 -5.57 -19.99 -9.24
N TYR A 155 -4.25 -20.16 -9.34
CA TYR A 155 -3.64 -21.40 -9.85
C TYR A 155 -3.52 -22.43 -8.72
N ALA A 156 -4.65 -23.04 -8.34
CA ALA A 156 -4.78 -23.80 -7.12
C ALA A 156 -3.87 -25.04 -7.02
N SER A 157 -3.49 -25.67 -8.14
CA SER A 157 -2.70 -26.91 -8.14
C SER A 157 -1.32 -26.77 -8.81
N ASN A 158 -0.36 -27.60 -8.40
CA ASN A 158 0.99 -27.60 -8.97
C ASN A 158 0.98 -27.83 -10.49
N ASN A 159 0.08 -28.68 -10.99
CA ASN A 159 -0.05 -28.94 -12.42
C ASN A 159 -0.49 -27.68 -13.18
N GLN A 160 -1.44 -26.91 -12.65
CA GLN A 160 -1.87 -25.65 -13.26
C GLN A 160 -0.73 -24.61 -13.27
N ILE A 161 0.06 -24.56 -12.19
CA ILE A 161 1.22 -23.66 -12.11
C ILE A 161 2.28 -24.03 -13.16
N ILE A 162 2.58 -25.33 -13.30
CA ILE A 162 3.54 -25.84 -14.30
C ILE A 162 3.04 -25.59 -15.72
N GLU A 163 1.74 -25.80 -15.97
CA GLU A 163 1.13 -25.52 -17.28
C GLU A 163 1.19 -24.03 -17.64
N ALA A 164 0.98 -23.15 -16.67
CA ALA A 164 0.95 -21.70 -16.88
C ALA A 164 2.35 -21.08 -17.04
N LEU A 165 3.33 -21.54 -16.26
CA LEU A 165 4.68 -20.93 -16.19
C LEU A 165 5.74 -21.72 -16.96
N GLY A 166 5.42 -22.94 -17.40
CA GLY A 166 6.35 -23.87 -18.03
C GLY A 166 7.13 -24.70 -17.01
N ASP A 167 7.51 -25.91 -17.44
CA ASP A 167 8.26 -26.85 -16.63
C ASP A 167 9.76 -26.51 -16.63
N SER A 168 10.29 -26.11 -15.47
CA SER A 168 11.70 -25.78 -15.28
C SER A 168 12.19 -26.25 -13.91
N ASP A 169 13.49 -26.54 -13.81
CA ASP A 169 14.11 -26.97 -12.56
C ASP A 169 13.91 -25.94 -11.44
N ALA A 170 14.04 -24.65 -11.77
CA ALA A 170 13.78 -23.56 -10.84
C ALA A 170 12.33 -23.55 -10.31
N LEU A 171 11.35 -23.81 -11.18
CA LEU A 171 9.95 -23.91 -10.75
C LEU A 171 9.73 -25.13 -9.86
N ARG A 172 10.30 -26.29 -10.22
CA ARG A 172 10.23 -27.52 -9.41
C ARG A 172 10.83 -27.31 -8.02
N ASN A 173 12.03 -26.74 -7.95
CA ASN A 173 12.70 -26.39 -6.69
C ASN A 173 11.85 -25.43 -5.86
N THR A 174 11.16 -24.48 -6.50
CA THR A 174 10.27 -23.54 -5.81
C THR A 174 9.03 -24.23 -5.26
N LEU A 175 8.38 -25.10 -6.04
CA LEU A 175 7.23 -25.90 -5.61
C LEU A 175 7.58 -26.83 -4.45
N GLU A 176 8.79 -27.39 -4.41
CA GLU A 176 9.25 -28.21 -3.28
C GLU A 176 9.40 -27.40 -1.97
N ARG A 177 9.61 -26.09 -2.06
CA ARG A 177 9.68 -25.18 -0.89
C ARG A 177 8.32 -24.59 -0.51
N ASP A 178 7.32 -24.74 -1.36
CA ASP A 178 5.96 -24.28 -1.13
C ASP A 178 5.18 -25.27 -0.26
N ASN A 179 4.83 -24.85 0.95
CA ASN A 179 4.08 -25.67 1.90
C ASN A 179 2.55 -25.58 1.70
N THR A 180 2.10 -24.81 0.71
CA THR A 180 0.67 -24.59 0.44
C THR A 180 0.18 -25.52 -0.66
N THR A 181 -1.06 -25.99 -0.54
CA THR A 181 -1.65 -26.97 -1.47
C THR A 181 -2.83 -26.44 -2.24
N ASN A 182 -3.47 -25.37 -1.75
CA ASN A 182 -4.64 -24.73 -2.35
C ASN A 182 -4.60 -23.21 -2.17
N GLU A 183 -5.50 -22.52 -2.86
CA GLU A 183 -5.58 -21.05 -2.88
C GLU A 183 -5.78 -20.43 -1.50
N ASP A 184 -6.67 -20.99 -0.67
CA ASP A 184 -6.96 -20.44 0.66
C ASP A 184 -5.76 -20.55 1.60
N GLU A 185 -5.02 -21.67 1.57
CA GLU A 185 -3.76 -21.84 2.30
C GLU A 185 -2.72 -20.80 1.89
N ALA A 186 -2.61 -20.52 0.58
CA ALA A 186 -1.70 -19.52 0.06
C ALA A 186 -2.08 -18.09 0.48
N LEU A 187 -3.37 -17.75 0.40
CA LEU A 187 -3.89 -16.47 0.90
C LEU A 187 -3.61 -16.31 2.40
N ILE A 188 -3.83 -17.35 3.20
CA ILE A 188 -3.54 -17.37 4.64
C ILE A 188 -2.04 -17.18 4.90
N GLU A 189 -1.16 -17.84 4.13
CA GLU A 189 0.30 -17.69 4.31
C GLU A 189 0.74 -16.25 4.02
N ILE A 190 0.23 -15.63 2.95
CA ILE A 190 0.49 -14.21 2.65
C ILE A 190 -0.06 -13.30 3.77
N TYR A 191 -1.29 -13.56 4.25
CA TYR A 191 -1.91 -12.79 5.33
C TYR A 191 -1.04 -12.82 6.61
N LYS A 192 -0.56 -13.99 7.02
CA LYS A 192 0.31 -14.14 8.21
C LYS A 192 1.59 -13.30 8.11
N ARG A 193 2.12 -13.08 6.91
CA ARG A 193 3.32 -12.24 6.71
C ARG A 193 2.99 -10.75 6.75
N LEU A 194 1.85 -10.35 6.19
CA LEU A 194 1.39 -8.96 6.17
C LEU A 194 0.88 -8.48 7.54
N ARG A 195 0.21 -9.36 8.30
CA ARG A 195 -0.39 -9.05 9.60
C ARG A 195 0.03 -10.06 10.66
N PRO A 196 1.29 -10.00 11.12
CA PRO A 196 1.78 -10.94 12.13
C PRO A 196 1.02 -10.72 13.46
N GLY A 197 0.34 -11.76 13.93
CA GLY A 197 -0.38 -11.74 15.21
C GLY A 197 -1.90 -11.60 15.09
N GLU A 198 -2.44 -11.29 13.91
CA GLU A 198 -3.88 -11.37 13.66
C GLU A 198 -4.26 -12.80 13.25
N PRO A 199 -5.32 -13.41 13.84
CA PRO A 199 -5.77 -14.74 13.45
C PRO A 199 -6.30 -14.71 12.00
N PRO A 200 -5.73 -15.50 11.07
CA PRO A 200 -6.16 -15.49 9.68
C PRO A 200 -7.43 -16.32 9.48
N THR A 201 -8.39 -15.79 8.71
CA THR A 201 -9.48 -16.57 8.11
C THR A 201 -9.37 -16.53 6.59
N PRO A 202 -9.85 -17.54 5.84
CA PRO A 202 -9.84 -17.51 4.38
C PRO A 202 -10.46 -16.24 3.79
N GLU A 203 -11.59 -15.78 4.35
CA GLU A 203 -12.31 -14.61 3.87
C GLU A 203 -11.54 -13.32 4.13
N SER A 204 -10.97 -13.15 5.33
CA SER A 204 -10.16 -11.95 5.65
C SER A 204 -8.87 -11.91 4.84
N ALA A 205 -8.25 -13.07 4.59
CA ALA A 205 -7.07 -13.21 3.76
C ALA A 205 -7.34 -12.84 2.30
N ARG A 206 -8.43 -13.35 1.74
CA ARG A 206 -8.91 -13.02 0.40
C ARG A 206 -9.22 -11.54 0.25
N GLN A 207 -10.00 -10.98 1.18
CA GLN A 207 -10.37 -9.57 1.15
C GLN A 207 -9.12 -8.66 1.22
N LEU A 208 -8.15 -8.98 2.08
CA LEU A 208 -6.90 -8.23 2.16
C LEU A 208 -6.14 -8.30 0.84
N PHE A 209 -6.01 -9.48 0.24
CA PHE A 209 -5.29 -9.70 -1.00
C PHE A 209 -5.93 -8.93 -2.17
N GLU A 210 -7.26 -9.00 -2.31
CA GLU A 210 -8.04 -8.24 -3.29
C GLU A 210 -7.82 -6.74 -3.14
N THR A 211 -7.92 -6.25 -1.91
CA THR A 211 -7.70 -4.84 -1.57
C THR A 211 -6.27 -4.38 -1.83
N LEU A 212 -5.30 -5.30 -1.80
CA LEU A 212 -3.87 -4.98 -1.95
C LEU A 212 -3.45 -4.82 -3.41
N PHE A 213 -4.02 -5.61 -4.32
CA PHE A 213 -3.57 -5.69 -5.72
C PHE A 213 -4.63 -5.34 -6.76
N PHE A 214 -5.92 -5.49 -6.43
CA PHE A 214 -7.01 -5.35 -7.40
C PHE A 214 -7.96 -4.18 -7.12
N ASP A 215 -7.84 -3.53 -5.95
CA ASP A 215 -8.55 -2.28 -5.68
C ASP A 215 -7.78 -1.08 -6.29
N PRO A 216 -8.32 -0.43 -7.35
CA PRO A 216 -7.65 0.71 -7.99
C PRO A 216 -7.50 1.92 -7.06
N LYS A 217 -8.26 1.98 -5.96
CA LYS A 217 -8.10 3.02 -4.93
C LYS A 217 -6.83 2.83 -4.11
N ARG A 218 -6.30 1.61 -4.05
CA ARG A 218 -5.15 1.24 -3.22
C ARG A 218 -3.92 0.82 -4.01
N TYR A 219 -4.11 0.36 -5.25
CA TYR A 219 -3.05 -0.07 -6.12
C TYR A 219 -3.12 0.65 -7.47
N ASP A 220 -2.02 1.28 -7.87
CA ASP A 220 -1.85 2.00 -9.13
C ASP A 220 -0.42 1.79 -9.63
N LEU A 221 -0.28 1.31 -10.86
CA LEU A 221 1.02 1.00 -11.48
C LEU A 221 1.65 2.23 -12.12
#